data_AF-A0A976PGP5-F1
#
_entry.id   AF-A0A976PGP5-F1
#
_cell.length_a   1.000
_cell.length_b   1.000
_cell.length_c   1.000
_cell.angle_alpha   90.00
_cell.angle_beta   90.00
_cell.angle_gamma   90.00
#
_symmetry.space_group_name_H-M   'P 1'
#
loop_
_entity.id
_entity.type
_entity.pdbx_description
1 polymer ?
#
loop_
_entity_poly.entity_id
_entity_poly.type
_entity_poly.pdbx_seq_one_letter_code
_entity_poly.pdbx_strand_id
1 'polypeptide(L)'
;MKIVSLIFATLFVFNLHATERSPFTNIDFGLFMGWGDFIKVENPDYINSEKNHFLIEVNGKDYKDILKETKALYGKKYKCRLAEHFVQTMKEVGIEVGDTVDLKVYVFDGGHEVKELKAVPVTEDNLAEIQFETNFCKN
;
A
#
# COMPACT_ATOMS: atom_id res chain seq x y z
N MET A 1 23.20 -49.52 -27.96
CA MET A 1 22.17 -48.53 -28.36
C MET A 1 20.83 -49.13 -27.95
N LYS A 2 19.97 -48.54 -27.12
CA LYS A 2 19.56 -47.14 -26.99
C LYS A 2 19.33 -46.80 -25.52
N ILE A 3 19.84 -45.65 -25.10
CA ILE A 3 19.57 -45.01 -23.82
C ILE A 3 18.15 -44.44 -23.92
N VAL A 4 17.23 -44.88 -23.07
CA VAL A 4 15.93 -44.20 -22.89
C VAL A 4 16.06 -43.39 -21.62
N SER A 5 16.54 -42.16 -21.80
CA SER A 5 16.39 -41.08 -20.81
C SER A 5 14.92 -40.72 -20.73
N LEU A 6 14.30 -40.86 -19.56
CA LEU A 6 13.07 -40.15 -19.26
C LEU A 6 13.37 -39.15 -18.14
N ILE A 7 13.59 -37.92 -18.56
CA ILE A 7 13.79 -36.74 -17.71
C ILE A 7 12.45 -36.43 -17.05
N PHE A 8 12.36 -36.65 -15.74
CA PHE A 8 11.25 -36.16 -14.92
C PHE A 8 11.50 -34.66 -14.67
N ALA A 9 10.99 -33.82 -15.57
CA ALA A 9 10.98 -32.37 -15.39
C ALA A 9 9.92 -32.03 -14.34
N THR A 10 10.31 -32.00 -13.07
CA THR A 10 9.52 -31.39 -12.00
C THR A 10 9.42 -29.89 -12.28
N LEU A 11 8.24 -29.48 -12.72
CA LEU A 11 7.77 -28.10 -12.76
C LEU A 11 8.01 -27.44 -11.40
N PHE A 12 9.07 -26.64 -11.31
CA PHE A 12 9.16 -25.57 -10.33
C PHE A 12 8.07 -24.56 -10.69
N VAL A 13 6.88 -24.73 -10.12
CA VAL A 13 5.88 -23.66 -10.07
C VAL A 13 6.47 -22.62 -9.13
N PHE A 14 7.22 -21.67 -9.68
CA PHE A 14 7.57 -20.45 -8.98
C PHE A 14 6.25 -19.75 -8.66
N ASN A 15 5.80 -19.90 -7.41
CA ASN A 15 4.90 -18.91 -6.84
C ASN A 15 5.70 -17.61 -6.80
N LEU A 16 5.61 -16.84 -7.88
CA LEU A 16 5.87 -15.41 -7.86
C LEU A 16 4.80 -14.81 -6.93
N HIS A 17 5.00 -14.98 -5.62
CA HIS A 17 4.54 -13.97 -4.69
C HIS A 17 5.30 -12.73 -5.10
N ALA A 18 4.64 -11.86 -5.87
CA ALA A 18 5.11 -10.50 -6.04
C ALA A 18 5.41 -10.00 -4.64
N THR A 19 6.68 -9.70 -4.36
CA THR A 19 7.06 -9.24 -3.04
C THR A 19 6.21 -8.02 -2.73
N GLU A 20 5.60 -8.01 -1.55
CA GLU A 20 4.86 -6.83 -1.11
C GLU A 20 5.82 -5.66 -0.97
N ARG A 21 5.28 -4.48 -1.24
CA ARG A 21 6.04 -3.23 -1.31
C ARG A 21 5.09 -2.07 -1.14
N SER A 22 5.61 -0.92 -0.72
CA SER A 22 4.79 0.23 -0.32
C SER A 22 5.38 1.55 -0.85
N PRO A 23 4.55 2.54 -1.22
CA PRO A 23 5.00 3.90 -1.44
C PRO A 23 5.18 4.68 -0.14
N PHE A 24 4.83 4.10 1.01
CA PHE A 24 4.85 4.76 2.30
C PHE A 24 5.85 4.09 3.22
N THR A 25 6.54 4.89 4.02
CA THR A 25 7.40 4.43 5.12
C THR A 25 6.63 4.30 6.44
N ASN A 26 5.49 4.99 6.54
CA ASN A 26 4.58 4.87 7.68
C ASN A 26 3.13 5.08 7.23
N ILE A 27 2.20 4.44 7.95
CA ILE A 27 0.76 4.52 7.72
C ILE A 27 0.01 4.42 9.05
N ASP A 28 -0.97 5.29 9.25
CA ASP A 28 -1.85 5.24 10.42
C ASP A 28 -3.30 5.47 10.02
N PHE A 29 -4.22 4.94 10.83
CA PHE A 29 -5.65 4.95 10.56
C PHE A 29 -6.42 5.51 11.75
N GLY A 30 -7.17 6.58 11.52
CA GLY A 30 -8.00 7.19 12.56
C GLY A 30 -9.37 7.61 12.06
N LEU A 31 -10.08 8.31 12.94
CA LEU A 31 -11.42 8.85 12.71
C LEU A 31 -11.43 10.33 13.11
N PHE A 32 -11.76 11.21 12.17
CA PHE A 32 -12.03 12.61 12.47
C PHE A 32 -13.53 12.87 12.53
N MET A 33 -13.98 13.58 13.57
CA MET A 33 -15.37 14.01 13.68
C MET A 33 -15.72 14.94 12.51
N GLY A 34 -16.72 14.56 11.71
CA GLY A 34 -17.18 15.31 10.53
C GLY A 34 -16.51 14.94 9.20
N TRP A 35 -15.32 14.33 9.22
CA TRP A 35 -14.62 13.89 8.00
C TRP A 35 -14.70 12.37 7.76
N GLY A 36 -14.84 11.61 8.85
CA GLY A 36 -14.90 10.15 8.82
C GLY A 36 -13.54 9.51 9.00
N ASP A 37 -13.43 8.24 8.56
CA ASP A 37 -12.16 7.53 8.58
C ASP A 37 -11.12 8.27 7.74
N PHE A 38 -9.85 8.17 8.12
CA PHE A 38 -8.72 8.69 7.34
C PHE A 38 -7.55 7.72 7.34
N ILE A 39 -6.66 7.90 6.37
CA ILE A 39 -5.37 7.22 6.29
C ILE A 39 -4.29 8.31 6.32
N LYS A 40 -3.53 8.37 7.40
CA LYS A 40 -2.33 9.21 7.49
C LYS A 40 -1.17 8.44 6.87
N VAL A 41 -0.37 9.08 6.03
CA VAL A 41 0.75 8.45 5.33
C VAL A 41 2.01 9.30 5.41
N GLU A 42 3.16 8.66 5.45
CA GLU A 42 4.47 9.33 5.44
C GLU A 42 5.40 8.65 4.42
N ASN A 43 6.27 9.46 3.82
CA ASN A 43 7.40 9.05 3.00
C ASN A 43 8.33 10.27 2.91
N PRO A 44 9.41 10.37 3.71
CA PRO A 44 10.21 11.59 3.84
C PRO A 44 10.80 12.12 2.52
N ASP A 45 10.98 11.25 1.52
CA ASP A 45 11.52 11.62 0.21
C ASP A 45 10.51 12.38 -0.66
N TYR A 46 9.20 12.19 -0.43
CA TYR A 46 8.11 12.75 -1.26
C TYR A 46 7.07 13.53 -0.46
N ILE A 47 7.04 13.34 0.85
CA ILE A 47 6.05 13.81 1.82
C ILE A 47 6.83 14.42 2.98
N ASN A 48 6.65 15.71 3.24
CA ASN A 48 7.36 16.38 4.34
C ASN A 48 6.97 15.74 5.69
N SER A 49 7.92 15.07 6.34
CA SER A 49 7.68 14.36 7.61
C SER A 49 7.31 15.26 8.79
N GLU A 50 7.55 16.57 8.69
CA GLU A 50 7.17 17.54 9.73
C GLU A 50 5.68 17.93 9.69
N LYS A 51 4.93 17.47 8.68
CA LYS A 51 3.51 17.81 8.48
C LYS A 51 2.62 16.58 8.44
N ASN A 52 1.36 16.74 8.81
CA ASN A 52 0.38 15.66 8.71
C ASN A 52 -0.14 15.54 7.27
N HIS A 53 0.04 14.36 6.68
CA HIS A 53 -0.41 14.08 5.33
C HIS A 53 -1.45 12.96 5.34
N PHE A 54 -2.61 13.22 4.73
CA PHE A 54 -3.71 12.29 4.65
C PHE A 54 -3.93 11.87 3.20
N LEU A 55 -4.00 10.57 2.96
CA LEU A 55 -4.24 10.03 1.63
C LEU A 55 -5.63 10.42 1.13
N ILE A 56 -5.71 10.95 -0.08
CA ILE A 56 -6.97 11.25 -0.79
C ILE A 56 -7.18 10.24 -1.92
N GLU A 57 -6.15 10.00 -2.74
CA GLU A 57 -6.27 9.11 -3.90
C GLU A 57 -5.00 8.28 -4.14
N VAL A 58 -5.19 7.08 -4.70
CA VAL A 58 -4.15 6.21 -5.25
C VAL A 58 -4.50 5.90 -6.69
N ASN A 59 -3.65 6.30 -7.65
CA ASN A 59 -3.90 6.15 -9.09
C ASN A 59 -5.32 6.59 -9.52
N GLY A 60 -5.81 7.69 -8.92
CA GLY A 60 -7.12 8.27 -9.20
C GLY A 60 -8.32 7.62 -8.50
N LYS A 61 -8.11 6.58 -7.67
CA LYS A 61 -9.19 6.01 -6.84
C LYS A 61 -9.20 6.65 -5.45
N ASP A 62 -10.38 7.11 -5.02
CA ASP A 62 -10.59 7.79 -3.74
C ASP A 62 -10.37 6.85 -2.54
N TYR A 63 -9.73 7.37 -1.50
CA TYR A 63 -9.38 6.61 -0.30
C TYR A 63 -10.61 6.07 0.45
N LYS A 64 -11.78 6.71 0.36
CA LYS A 64 -13.02 6.23 0.99
C LYS A 64 -13.53 4.98 0.30
N ASP A 65 -13.42 4.92 -1.02
CA ASP A 65 -13.77 3.72 -1.78
C ASP A 65 -12.78 2.58 -1.49
N ILE A 66 -11.48 2.90 -1.44
CA ILE A 66 -10.44 1.94 -1.02
C ILE A 66 -10.75 1.37 0.38
N LEU A 67 -11.04 2.22 1.36
CA LEU A 67 -11.38 1.80 2.72
C LEU A 67 -12.65 0.95 2.75
N LYS A 68 -13.70 1.37 2.04
CA LYS A 68 -14.97 0.66 1.97
C LYS A 68 -14.79 -0.75 1.40
N GLU A 69 -14.12 -0.86 0.26
CA GLU A 69 -13.92 -2.13 -0.43
C GLU A 69 -12.98 -3.06 0.34
N THR A 70 -11.86 -2.54 0.87
CA THR A 70 -10.95 -3.36 1.69
C THR A 70 -11.58 -3.82 3.00
N LYS A 71 -12.41 -3.00 3.67
CA LYS A 71 -13.20 -3.42 4.83
C LYS A 71 -14.21 -4.51 4.46
N ALA A 72 -14.83 -4.43 3.28
CA ALA A 72 -15.76 -5.45 2.82
C ALA A 72 -15.05 -6.79 2.53
N LEU A 73 -13.83 -6.76 1.98
CA LEU A 73 -13.05 -7.96 1.67
C LEU A 73 -12.42 -8.59 2.92
N TYR A 74 -11.88 -7.77 3.83
CA TYR A 74 -10.98 -8.22 4.88
C TYR A 74 -11.52 -8.04 6.30
N GLY A 75 -12.68 -7.40 6.46
CA GLY A 75 -13.28 -7.12 7.75
C GLY A 75 -12.29 -6.38 8.65
N LYS A 76 -12.03 -6.94 9.84
CA LYS A 76 -11.12 -6.36 10.83
C LYS A 76 -9.66 -6.28 10.36
N LYS A 77 -9.24 -7.11 9.40
CA LYS A 77 -7.86 -7.17 8.92
C LYS A 77 -7.52 -6.10 7.88
N TYR A 78 -8.45 -5.21 7.52
CA TYR A 78 -8.24 -4.23 6.47
C TYR A 78 -7.02 -3.32 6.72
N LYS A 79 -6.73 -2.93 7.97
CA LYS A 79 -5.56 -2.10 8.31
C LYS A 79 -4.24 -2.82 7.98
N CYS A 80 -4.10 -4.07 8.44
CA CYS A 80 -2.99 -4.94 8.07
C CYS A 80 -2.84 -5.05 6.54
N ARG A 81 -3.94 -5.25 5.82
CA ARG A 81 -3.91 -5.40 4.37
C ARG A 81 -3.45 -4.12 3.66
N LEU A 82 -3.98 -2.97 4.05
CA LEU A 82 -3.59 -1.69 3.48
C LEU A 82 -2.16 -1.27 3.83
N ALA A 83 -1.67 -1.63 5.02
CA ALA A 83 -0.35 -1.26 5.49
C ALA A 83 0.76 -2.17 4.96
N GLU A 84 0.57 -3.49 5.05
CA GLU A 84 1.65 -4.45 4.83
C GLU A 84 1.48 -5.30 3.56
N HIS A 85 0.31 -5.22 2.91
CA HIS A 85 0.02 -5.91 1.67
C HIS A 85 -0.48 -4.93 0.60
N PHE A 86 0.15 -3.75 0.51
CA PHE A 86 -0.34 -2.63 -0.28
C PHE A 86 -0.57 -3.00 -1.74
N VAL A 87 0.41 -3.58 -2.44
CA VAL A 87 0.29 -3.88 -3.88
C VAL A 87 -0.81 -4.89 -4.14
N GLN A 88 -0.82 -6.01 -3.40
CA GLN A 88 -1.87 -7.01 -3.56
C GLN A 88 -3.25 -6.43 -3.23
N THR A 89 -3.36 -5.66 -2.15
CA THR A 89 -4.64 -5.09 -1.71
C THR A 89 -5.16 -4.06 -2.71
N MET A 90 -4.29 -3.20 -3.26
CA MET A 90 -4.66 -2.25 -4.31
C MET A 90 -5.19 -2.98 -5.55
N LYS A 91 -4.52 -4.05 -5.99
CA LYS A 91 -4.97 -4.88 -7.10
C LYS A 91 -6.36 -5.49 -6.85
N GLU A 92 -6.59 -5.99 -5.65
CA GLU A 92 -7.87 -6.61 -5.26
C GLU A 92 -9.03 -5.61 -5.21
N VAL A 93 -8.73 -4.31 -5.00
CA VAL A 93 -9.70 -3.21 -5.13
C VAL A 93 -9.64 -2.51 -6.50
N GLY A 94 -9.06 -3.16 -7.51
CA GLY A 94 -9.08 -2.70 -8.91
C GLY A 94 -8.12 -1.55 -9.24
N ILE A 95 -7.07 -1.35 -8.44
CA ILE A 95 -5.99 -0.39 -8.70
C ILE A 95 -4.73 -1.17 -9.08
N GLU A 96 -4.26 -0.99 -10.30
CA GLU A 96 -2.96 -1.53 -10.72
C GLU A 96 -1.83 -0.66 -10.17
N VAL A 97 -0.85 -1.29 -9.50
CA VAL A 97 0.32 -0.63 -8.92
C VAL A 97 1.59 -1.22 -9.53
N GLY A 98 2.28 -0.42 -10.34
CA GLY A 98 3.59 -0.75 -10.91
C GLY A 98 4.73 -0.37 -9.97
N ASP A 99 5.95 -0.22 -10.50
CA ASP A 99 7.12 0.20 -9.71
C ASP A 99 6.93 1.57 -9.04
N THR A 100 6.02 2.38 -9.59
CA THR A 100 5.60 3.65 -9.05
C THR A 100 4.08 3.78 -8.99
N VAL A 101 3.61 4.76 -8.23
CA VAL A 101 2.19 5.09 -8.07
C VAL A 101 1.99 6.60 -8.03
N ASP A 102 0.85 7.06 -8.55
CA ASP A 102 0.40 8.44 -8.39
C ASP A 102 -0.44 8.56 -7.12
N LEU A 103 -0.14 9.55 -6.30
CA LEU A 103 -0.85 9.82 -5.06
C LEU A 103 -1.44 11.22 -5.06
N LYS A 104 -2.58 11.38 -4.40
CA LYS A 104 -3.07 12.68 -3.97
C LYS A 104 -3.15 12.70 -2.45
N VAL A 105 -2.53 13.70 -1.84
CA VAL A 105 -2.47 13.83 -0.37
C VAL A 105 -2.95 15.19 0.07
N TYR A 106 -3.68 15.21 1.18
CA TYR A 106 -4.11 16.41 1.88
C TYR A 106 -3.11 16.73 2.98
N VAL A 107 -2.55 17.95 2.98
CA VAL A 107 -1.57 18.41 3.96
C VAL A 107 -2.25 19.29 5.00
N PHE A 108 -2.11 18.92 6.27
CA PHE A 108 -2.61 19.69 7.41
C PHE A 108 -1.45 20.20 8.25
N ASP A 109 -1.12 21.48 8.06
CA ASP A 109 -0.08 22.19 8.81
C ASP A 109 -0.34 23.71 8.79
N GLY A 110 -1.16 24.20 9.72
CA GLY A 110 -1.54 25.62 9.81
C GLY A 110 -2.35 26.17 8.61
N GLY A 111 -2.63 25.32 7.63
CA GLY A 111 -3.38 25.59 6.39
C GLY A 111 -3.88 24.28 5.75
N HIS A 112 -4.63 24.41 4.65
CA HIS A 112 -5.27 23.32 3.92
C HIS A 112 -4.72 23.28 2.48
N GLU A 113 -3.91 22.28 2.15
CA GLU A 113 -3.34 22.11 0.79
C GLU A 113 -3.56 20.69 0.28
N VAL A 114 -3.86 20.53 -1.01
CA VAL A 114 -3.89 19.24 -1.69
C VAL A 114 -2.69 19.16 -2.63
N LYS A 115 -1.88 18.11 -2.49
CA LYS A 115 -0.72 17.85 -3.34
C LYS A 115 -0.92 16.61 -4.18
N GLU A 116 -0.55 16.71 -5.44
CA GLU A 116 -0.42 15.56 -6.34
C GLU A 116 1.04 15.15 -6.40
N LEU A 117 1.32 13.89 -6.05
CA LEU A 117 2.64 13.29 -6.10
C LEU A 117 2.64 12.28 -7.24
N LYS A 118 3.48 12.52 -8.24
CA LYS A 118 3.54 11.68 -9.44
C LYS A 118 4.70 10.70 -9.36
N ALA A 119 4.48 9.49 -9.84
CA ALA A 119 5.51 8.45 -9.93
C ALA A 119 6.27 8.21 -8.61
N VAL A 120 5.56 8.13 -7.48
CA VAL A 120 6.14 7.81 -6.17
C VAL A 120 6.60 6.34 -6.18
N PRO A 121 7.87 6.03 -5.89
CA PRO A 121 8.38 4.66 -5.87
C PRO A 121 7.68 3.80 -4.83
N VAL A 122 7.39 2.57 -5.22
CA VAL A 122 6.80 1.55 -4.35
C VAL A 122 7.85 0.45 -4.14
N THR A 123 8.45 0.40 -2.95
CA THR A 123 9.65 -0.41 -2.66
C THR A 123 9.47 -1.35 -1.47
N GLU A 124 10.31 -2.38 -1.40
CA GLU A 124 10.36 -3.32 -0.26
C GLU A 124 10.90 -2.64 1.00
N ASP A 125 11.88 -1.74 0.86
CA ASP A 125 12.47 -0.99 1.99
C ASP A 125 11.43 -0.14 2.71
N ASN A 126 10.58 0.57 1.96
CA ASN A 126 9.47 1.34 2.52
C ASN A 126 8.50 0.45 3.31
N LEU A 127 8.20 -0.75 2.81
CA LEU A 127 7.37 -1.71 3.53
C LEU A 127 8.05 -2.20 4.81
N ALA A 128 9.36 -2.45 4.77
CA ALA A 128 10.11 -2.88 5.94
C ALA A 128 10.04 -1.84 7.07
N GLU A 129 10.05 -0.54 6.74
CA GLU A 129 9.84 0.53 7.71
C GLU A 129 8.44 0.46 8.37
N ILE A 130 7.37 0.27 7.59
CA ILE A 130 6.01 0.10 8.14
C ILE A 130 5.95 -1.09 9.11
N GLN A 131 6.54 -2.22 8.73
CA GLN A 131 6.53 -3.45 9.54
C GLN A 131 7.33 -3.31 10.84
N PHE A 132 8.34 -2.44 10.84
CA PHE A 132 9.12 -2.10 12.01
C PHE A 132 8.37 -1.14 12.94
N GLU A 133 7.81 -0.06 12.40
CA GLU A 133 7.19 1.03 13.18
C GLU A 133 5.80 0.67 13.73
N THR A 134 4.95 0.00 12.94
CA THR A 134 3.52 -0.16 13.27
C THR A 134 3.07 -1.61 13.42
N ASN A 135 3.52 -2.51 12.54
CA ASN A 135 3.23 -3.95 12.58
C ASN A 135 1.73 -4.30 12.74
N PHE A 136 0.89 -3.82 11.83
CA PHE A 136 -0.55 -4.03 11.86
C PHE A 136 -1.00 -5.49 11.70
N CYS A 137 -0.20 -6.36 11.08
CA CYS A 137 -0.59 -7.75 10.83
C CYS A 137 -0.39 -8.70 12.01
N LYS A 138 0.33 -8.29 13.06
CA LYS A 138 0.48 -9.07 14.30
C LYS A 138 -0.51 -8.69 15.41
N ASN A 139 -1.19 -7.55 15.27
CA ASN A 139 -2.16 -7.01 16.22
C ASN A 139 -3.62 -7.28 15.77
#